data_AF-A0A0B3ASV8-F1
#
_entry.id   AF-A0A0B3ASV8-F1
#
_cell.length_a   1.000
_cell.length_b   1.000
_cell.length_c   1.000
_cell.angle_alpha   90.00
_cell.angle_beta   90.00
_cell.angle_gamma   90.00
#
_symmetry.space_group_name_H-M   'P 1'
#
loop_
_entity.id
_entity.type
_entity.pdbx_description
1 polymer ?
#
loop_
_entity_poly.entity_id
_entity_poly.type
_entity_poly.pdbx_seq_one_letter_code
_entity_poly.pdbx_strand_id
1 'polypeptide(L)'
;MKIKNILTAIFVMVIAVIVLMLLFPQEKTGNVTNENLKVKDCGQGTIFYGEENLCWQKSAKPEPAKNWQDANDYCNNLELGKKDDWRLPKVNELKSLVITVPPEQVTIDTAFFTDTQTDYYWTATEYPKTKGTHWFVYFKTGYEGISQDFKKDYEVRCVRDDSLA
;
A
#
# COMPACT_ATOMS: atom_id res chain seq x y z
N MET A 1 32.45 36.51 42.11
CA MET A 1 33.35 35.70 41.26
C MET A 1 32.73 34.37 40.77
N LYS A 2 31.67 33.83 41.38
CA LYS A 2 31.05 32.55 40.98
C LYS A 2 30.16 32.60 39.71
N ILE A 3 29.46 33.71 39.47
CA ILE A 3 28.49 33.83 38.36
C ILE A 3 29.16 33.89 36.98
N LYS A 4 30.28 34.62 36.85
CA LYS A 4 31.03 34.69 35.58
C LYS A 4 31.50 33.30 35.13
N ASN A 5 32.04 32.49 36.03
CA ASN A 5 32.54 31.14 35.70
C ASN A 5 31.41 30.19 35.25
N ILE A 6 30.20 30.34 35.80
CA ILE A 6 29.02 29.57 35.39
C ILE A 6 28.57 29.99 33.98
N LEU A 7 28.52 31.31 33.70
CA LEU A 7 28.20 31.82 32.37
C LEU A 7 29.22 31.37 31.32
N THR A 8 30.52 31.40 31.63
CA THR A 8 31.56 30.92 30.71
C THR A 8 31.43 29.41 30.48
N ALA A 9 31.12 28.62 31.52
CA ALA A 9 30.92 27.18 31.38
C ALA A 9 29.70 26.82 30.53
N ILE A 10 28.58 27.55 30.70
CA ILE A 10 27.38 27.37 29.87
C ILE A 10 27.69 27.70 28.41
N PHE A 11 28.39 28.80 28.15
CA PHE A 11 28.74 29.21 26.79
C PHE A 11 29.65 28.18 26.10
N VAL A 12 30.62 27.61 26.82
CA VAL A 12 31.49 26.54 26.30
C VAL A 12 30.69 25.25 26.02
N MET A 13 29.72 24.89 26.88
CA MET A 13 28.87 23.72 26.63
C MET A 13 27.93 23.91 25.44
N VAL A 14 27.34 25.09 25.27
CA VAL A 14 26.50 25.40 24.10
C VAL A 14 27.30 25.35 22.81
N ILE A 15 28.51 25.92 22.80
CA ILE A 15 29.41 25.84 21.64
C ILE A 15 29.81 24.38 21.37
N ALA A 16 30.16 23.61 22.39
CA ALA A 16 30.52 22.20 22.23
C ALA A 16 29.37 21.38 21.63
N VAL A 17 28.13 21.64 22.03
CA VAL A 17 26.93 20.99 21.47
C VAL A 17 26.68 21.41 20.03
N ILE A 18 26.82 22.69 19.68
CA ILE A 18 26.67 23.19 18.30
C ILE A 18 27.76 22.58 17.41
N VAL A 19 29.01 22.56 17.88
CA VAL A 19 30.13 21.91 17.17
C VAL A 19 29.86 20.42 17.01
N LEU A 20 29.29 19.75 18.03
CA LEU A 20 28.86 18.36 17.92
C LEU A 20 27.82 18.19 16.80
N MET A 21 26.79 19.03 16.76
CA MET A 21 25.75 18.98 15.73
C MET A 21 26.27 19.28 14.32
N LEU A 22 27.35 20.06 14.20
CA LEU A 22 27.99 20.38 12.92
C LEU A 22 29.00 19.30 12.46
N LEU A 23 29.63 18.61 13.41
CA LEU A 23 30.57 17.51 13.14
C LEU A 23 29.86 16.17 12.91
N PHE A 24 28.65 16.00 13.45
CA PHE A 24 27.77 14.88 13.18
C PHE A 24 26.73 15.31 12.15
N PRO A 25 26.95 15.05 10.84
CA PRO A 25 25.92 15.29 9.84
C PRO A 25 24.66 14.57 10.30
N GLN A 26 23.57 15.34 10.44
CA GLN A 26 22.27 14.75 10.70
C GLN A 26 22.02 13.75 9.58
N GLU A 27 21.91 12.47 9.92
CA GLU A 27 21.42 11.48 8.96
C GLU A 27 20.07 11.99 8.51
N LYS A 28 19.96 12.40 7.24
CA LYS A 28 18.66 12.59 6.63
C LYS A 28 17.98 11.24 6.84
N THR A 29 16.91 11.21 7.63
CA THR A 29 15.95 10.13 7.56
C THR A 29 15.39 10.19 6.16
N GLY A 30 16.08 9.52 5.23
CA GLY A 30 15.55 9.29 3.92
C GLY A 30 14.24 8.58 4.16
N ASN A 31 13.14 9.20 3.77
CA ASN A 31 11.99 8.40 3.38
C ASN A 31 12.58 7.33 2.47
N VAL A 32 12.33 6.05 2.78
CA VAL A 32 12.61 4.96 1.86
C VAL A 32 11.61 5.13 0.70
N THR A 33 11.79 6.18 -0.09
CA THR A 33 11.22 6.24 -1.42
C THR A 33 11.97 5.18 -2.17
N ASN A 34 11.32 4.05 -2.38
CA ASN A 34 11.77 3.05 -3.32
C ASN A 34 12.06 3.78 -4.64
N GLU A 35 13.34 4.06 -4.91
CA GLU A 35 13.79 4.80 -6.10
C GLU A 35 13.46 4.05 -7.41
N ASN A 36 12.89 2.84 -7.31
CA ASN A 36 12.39 2.02 -8.40
C ASN A 36 10.85 1.84 -8.41
N LEU A 37 10.10 2.50 -7.52
CA LEU A 37 8.63 2.40 -7.55
C LEU A 37 8.10 3.24 -8.71
N LYS A 38 7.67 2.57 -9.76
CA LYS A 38 7.15 3.20 -10.97
C LYS A 38 5.69 3.60 -10.76
N VAL A 39 5.48 4.84 -10.34
CA VAL A 39 4.14 5.40 -10.15
C VAL A 39 3.79 6.36 -11.28
N LYS A 40 2.65 6.16 -11.94
CA LYS A 40 2.16 7.02 -13.02
C LYS A 40 0.63 7.01 -13.04
N ASP A 41 0.00 8.11 -13.42
CA ASP A 41 -1.45 8.14 -13.60
C ASP A 41 -1.86 7.33 -14.86
N CYS A 42 -2.84 6.43 -14.71
CA CYS A 42 -3.40 5.63 -15.82
C CYS A 42 -4.83 6.02 -16.20
N GLY A 43 -5.29 7.18 -15.71
CA GLY A 43 -6.66 7.67 -15.87
C GLY A 43 -7.25 8.17 -14.56
N GLN A 44 -8.34 8.94 -14.66
CA GLN A 44 -9.00 9.52 -13.48
C GLN A 44 -9.45 8.44 -12.50
N GLY A 45 -8.98 8.54 -11.25
CA GLY A 45 -9.28 7.57 -10.19
C GLY A 45 -8.43 6.29 -10.23
N THR A 46 -7.37 6.25 -11.04
CA THR A 46 -6.56 5.04 -11.29
C THR A 46 -5.06 5.33 -11.20
N ILE A 47 -4.23 4.32 -10.91
CA ILE A 47 -2.79 4.48 -10.76
C ILE A 47 -1.99 3.27 -11.27
N PHE A 48 -0.95 3.50 -12.06
CA PHE A 48 0.13 2.52 -12.23
C PHE A 48 0.93 2.45 -10.96
N TYR A 49 1.06 1.25 -10.39
CA TYR A 49 1.81 1.04 -9.16
C TYR A 49 2.46 -0.35 -9.19
N GLY A 50 3.76 -0.39 -8.90
CA GLY A 50 4.53 -1.62 -8.95
C GLY A 50 4.94 -1.98 -10.37
N GLU A 51 4.35 -3.05 -10.92
CA GLU A 51 4.62 -3.51 -12.28
C GLU A 51 4.05 -2.55 -13.33
N GLU A 52 4.82 -2.22 -14.37
CA GLU A 52 4.48 -1.17 -15.36
C GLU A 52 3.20 -1.43 -16.17
N ASN A 53 2.75 -2.68 -16.20
CA ASN A 53 1.59 -3.14 -16.93
C ASN A 53 0.33 -3.28 -16.06
N LEU A 54 0.36 -2.89 -14.78
CA LEU A 54 -0.80 -2.98 -13.89
C LEU A 54 -1.30 -1.60 -13.49
N CYS A 55 -2.52 -1.30 -13.93
CA CYS A 55 -3.23 -0.09 -13.55
C CYS A 55 -4.30 -0.45 -12.51
N TRP A 56 -4.30 0.26 -11.39
CA TRP A 56 -5.09 -0.05 -10.22
C TRP A 56 -6.17 0.99 -9.99
N GLN A 57 -7.30 0.54 -9.45
CA GLN A 57 -8.31 1.40 -8.84
C GLN A 57 -7.69 2.11 -7.62
N LYS A 58 -7.80 3.45 -7.50
CA LYS A 58 -7.26 4.21 -6.34
C LYS A 58 -8.11 4.07 -5.08
N SER A 59 -9.41 4.30 -5.19
CA SER A 59 -10.38 4.11 -4.10
C SER A 59 -10.90 2.67 -4.13
N ALA A 60 -10.92 1.95 -3.02
CA ALA A 60 -11.49 0.59 -3.00
C ALA A 60 -13.01 0.61 -3.27
N LYS A 61 -13.63 -0.56 -3.49
CA LYS A 61 -15.10 -0.67 -3.47
C LYS A 61 -15.62 -0.08 -2.14
N PRO A 62 -16.63 0.81 -2.14
CA PRO A 62 -17.08 1.48 -0.90
C PRO A 62 -17.62 0.56 0.20
N GLU A 63 -18.11 -0.62 -0.18
CA GLU A 63 -18.63 -1.63 0.72
C GLU A 63 -17.96 -2.97 0.41
N PRO A 64 -17.81 -3.88 1.37
CA PRO A 64 -17.30 -5.22 1.08
C PRO A 64 -18.22 -5.97 0.10
N ALA A 65 -17.66 -6.94 -0.61
CA ALA A 65 -18.43 -7.91 -1.40
C ALA A 65 -18.87 -9.05 -0.49
N LYS A 66 -20.13 -9.50 -0.60
CA LYS A 66 -20.71 -10.48 0.34
C LYS A 66 -20.23 -11.91 0.08
N ASN A 67 -19.60 -12.12 -1.07
CA ASN A 67 -19.08 -13.38 -1.55
C ASN A 67 -18.07 -13.09 -2.68
N TRP A 68 -17.33 -14.11 -3.12
CA TRP A 68 -16.33 -13.94 -4.17
C TRP A 68 -16.93 -13.55 -5.53
N GLN A 69 -18.11 -14.09 -5.89
CA GLN A 69 -18.77 -13.75 -7.15
C GLN A 69 -19.16 -12.27 -7.20
N ASP A 70 -19.70 -11.71 -6.12
CA ASP A 70 -20.01 -10.27 -6.02
C ASP A 70 -18.75 -9.41 -6.24
N ALA A 71 -17.59 -9.87 -5.75
CA ALA A 71 -16.32 -9.18 -5.93
C ALA A 71 -15.84 -9.23 -7.38
N ASN A 72 -15.95 -10.41 -8.00
CA ASN A 72 -15.62 -10.63 -9.39
C ASN A 72 -16.53 -9.81 -10.32
N ASP A 73 -17.83 -9.83 -10.07
CA ASP A 73 -18.83 -9.08 -10.83
C ASP A 73 -18.65 -7.58 -10.67
N TYR A 74 -18.29 -7.11 -9.46
CA TYR A 74 -17.96 -5.70 -9.26
C TYR A 74 -16.83 -5.25 -10.19
N CYS A 75 -15.72 -6.00 -10.24
CA CYS A 75 -14.60 -5.62 -11.11
C CYS A 75 -14.94 -5.75 -12.59
N ASN A 76 -15.60 -6.83 -13.02
CA ASN A 76 -15.93 -7.02 -14.44
C ASN A 76 -16.95 -6.01 -14.98
N ASN A 77 -17.72 -5.35 -14.10
CA ASN A 77 -18.69 -4.31 -14.48
C ASN A 77 -18.21 -2.89 -14.13
N LEU A 78 -16.98 -2.74 -13.62
CA LEU A 78 -16.46 -1.43 -13.24
C LEU A 78 -16.13 -0.61 -14.48
N GLU A 79 -16.76 0.57 -14.61
CA GLU A 79 -16.35 1.60 -15.57
C GLU A 79 -15.59 2.71 -14.82
N LEU A 80 -14.28 2.77 -15.02
CA LEU A 80 -13.41 3.75 -14.33
C LEU A 80 -12.29 4.21 -15.25
N GLY A 81 -11.97 5.51 -15.23
CA GLY A 81 -10.90 6.06 -16.07
C GLY A 81 -11.15 5.94 -17.58
N LYS A 82 -12.43 5.81 -18.01
CA LYS A 82 -12.85 5.48 -19.39
C LYS A 82 -12.39 4.09 -19.86
N LYS A 83 -12.30 3.15 -18.92
CA LYS A 83 -11.95 1.74 -19.14
C LYS A 83 -12.99 0.84 -18.47
N ASP A 84 -13.23 -0.31 -19.08
CA ASP A 84 -14.23 -1.31 -18.72
C ASP A 84 -13.64 -2.74 -18.65
N ASP A 85 -12.32 -2.87 -18.80
CA ASP A 85 -11.56 -4.12 -18.79
C ASP A 85 -10.92 -4.41 -17.43
N TRP A 86 -11.63 -4.06 -16.37
CA TRP A 86 -11.21 -4.27 -14.99
C TRP A 86 -11.47 -5.72 -14.55
N ARG A 87 -10.57 -6.22 -13.70
CA ARG A 87 -10.66 -7.57 -13.14
C ARG A 87 -10.26 -7.58 -11.67
N LEU A 88 -10.64 -8.65 -10.97
CA LEU A 88 -10.00 -8.97 -9.70
C LEU A 88 -8.50 -9.25 -9.90
N PRO A 89 -7.64 -8.83 -8.97
CA PRO A 89 -6.20 -9.08 -9.04
C PRO A 89 -5.89 -10.54 -8.70
N LYS A 90 -4.79 -11.06 -9.24
CA LYS A 90 -4.20 -12.30 -8.77
C LYS A 90 -3.57 -12.08 -7.39
N VAL A 91 -3.40 -13.15 -6.62
CA VAL A 91 -2.88 -13.07 -5.25
C VAL A 91 -1.51 -12.39 -5.18
N ASN A 92 -0.59 -12.75 -6.10
CA ASN A 92 0.74 -12.14 -6.17
C ASN A 92 0.69 -10.65 -6.56
N GLU A 93 -0.22 -10.28 -7.46
CA GLU A 93 -0.41 -8.88 -7.88
C GLU A 93 -0.88 -8.05 -6.69
N LEU A 94 -1.91 -8.52 -5.96
CA LEU A 94 -2.44 -7.80 -4.81
C LEU A 94 -1.44 -7.73 -3.65
N LYS A 95 -0.70 -8.81 -3.40
CA LYS A 95 0.37 -8.84 -2.41
C LYS A 95 1.50 -7.88 -2.73
N SER A 96 1.76 -7.57 -4.01
CA SER A 96 2.77 -6.58 -4.39
C SER A 96 2.47 -5.17 -3.87
N LEU A 97 1.21 -4.87 -3.52
CA LEU A 97 0.81 -3.59 -2.92
C LEU A 97 1.14 -3.49 -1.43
N VAL A 98 1.45 -4.61 -0.79
CA VAL A 98 1.79 -4.65 0.63
C VAL A 98 3.17 -4.01 0.83
N ILE A 99 3.23 -3.00 1.68
CA ILE A 99 4.46 -2.34 2.10
C ILE A 99 4.66 -2.51 3.60
N THR A 100 5.92 -2.49 4.03
CA THR A 100 6.29 -2.45 5.45
C THR A 100 6.82 -1.06 5.77
N VAL A 101 6.17 -0.37 6.70
CA VAL A 101 6.65 0.93 7.21
C VAL A 101 7.18 0.78 8.64
N PRO A 102 8.31 1.41 8.99
CA PRO A 102 8.83 1.39 10.36
C PRO A 102 7.80 1.92 11.38
N PRO A 103 7.73 1.36 12.59
CA PRO A 103 8.65 0.38 13.18
C PRO A 103 8.24 -1.09 13.00
N GLU A 104 7.36 -1.46 12.04
CA GLU A 104 6.90 -2.84 11.65
C GLU A 104 5.39 -2.85 11.30
N GLN A 105 4.84 -1.75 10.79
CA GLN A 105 3.45 -1.74 10.33
C GLN A 105 3.40 -2.24 8.88
N VAL A 106 2.69 -3.35 8.66
CA VAL A 106 2.36 -3.80 7.31
C VAL A 106 1.10 -3.06 6.87
N THR A 107 1.16 -2.45 5.70
CA THR A 107 0.09 -1.58 5.18
C THR A 107 0.12 -1.52 3.66
N ILE A 108 -0.64 -0.60 3.09
CA ILE A 108 -0.59 -0.16 1.69
C ILE A 108 -0.15 1.31 1.65
N ASP A 109 0.37 1.78 0.51
CA ASP A 109 0.63 3.22 0.32
C ASP A 109 -0.69 4.00 0.17
N THR A 110 -1.21 4.49 1.29
CA THR A 110 -2.49 5.23 1.33
C THR A 110 -2.44 6.58 0.60
N ALA A 111 -1.25 7.07 0.20
CA ALA A 111 -1.15 8.23 -0.67
C ALA A 111 -1.65 7.93 -2.10
N PHE A 112 -1.56 6.68 -2.54
CA PHE A 112 -2.03 6.23 -3.86
C PHE A 112 -3.30 5.38 -3.77
N PHE A 113 -3.48 4.65 -2.67
CA PHE A 113 -4.60 3.72 -2.45
C PHE A 113 -5.53 4.24 -1.36
N THR A 114 -6.41 5.16 -1.75
CA THR A 114 -7.41 5.73 -0.84
C THR A 114 -8.49 4.71 -0.49
N ASP A 115 -9.20 4.98 0.61
CA ASP A 115 -10.34 4.19 1.08
C ASP A 115 -10.01 2.70 1.30
N THR A 116 -8.73 2.39 1.54
CA THR A 116 -8.29 1.04 1.86
C THR A 116 -8.64 0.74 3.32
N GLN A 117 -9.51 -0.24 3.53
CA GLN A 117 -9.71 -0.85 4.84
C GLN A 117 -8.57 -1.82 5.17
N THR A 118 -8.18 -1.89 6.45
CA THR A 118 -7.18 -2.84 6.96
C THR A 118 -7.82 -4.22 7.19
N ASP A 119 -8.32 -4.83 6.11
CA ASP A 119 -9.11 -6.07 6.12
C ASP A 119 -8.64 -7.07 5.03
N TYR A 120 -9.40 -8.15 4.85
CA TYR A 120 -9.21 -9.18 3.84
C TYR A 120 -9.74 -8.71 2.48
N TYR A 121 -8.97 -8.96 1.43
CA TYR A 121 -9.33 -8.59 0.06
C TYR A 121 -9.37 -9.83 -0.82
N TRP A 122 -10.45 -9.96 -1.59
CA TRP A 122 -10.59 -11.05 -2.55
C TRP A 122 -9.57 -10.97 -3.69
N THR A 123 -9.16 -12.13 -4.19
CA THR A 123 -8.31 -12.26 -5.38
C THR A 123 -8.96 -13.20 -6.40
N ALA A 124 -8.57 -13.10 -7.65
CA ALA A 124 -8.99 -14.00 -8.73
C ALA A 124 -8.28 -15.37 -8.69
N THR A 125 -7.33 -15.60 -7.78
CA THR A 125 -6.55 -16.84 -7.75
C THR A 125 -7.35 -17.95 -7.08
N GLU A 126 -7.76 -18.96 -7.84
CA GLU A 126 -8.43 -20.16 -7.32
C GLU A 126 -7.45 -21.03 -6.52
N TYR A 127 -7.94 -21.64 -5.44
CA TYR A 127 -7.20 -22.63 -4.68
C TYR A 127 -7.34 -24.01 -5.32
N PRO A 128 -6.24 -24.64 -5.80
CA PRO A 128 -6.33 -25.80 -6.69
C PRO A 128 -6.89 -27.08 -6.04
N LYS A 129 -6.92 -27.16 -4.71
CA LYS A 129 -7.35 -28.39 -4.01
C LYS A 129 -8.84 -28.39 -3.64
N THR A 130 -9.52 -27.26 -3.71
CA THR A 130 -10.91 -27.16 -3.25
C THR A 130 -11.66 -26.19 -4.14
N LYS A 131 -12.62 -26.72 -4.92
CA LYS A 131 -13.49 -25.91 -5.77
C LYS A 131 -14.23 -24.84 -4.96
N GLY A 132 -14.48 -23.69 -5.57
CA GLY A 132 -15.21 -22.60 -4.91
C GLY A 132 -14.43 -22.03 -3.72
N THR A 133 -13.11 -21.97 -3.86
CA THR A 133 -12.20 -21.40 -2.86
C THR A 133 -11.18 -20.53 -3.58
N HIS A 134 -11.03 -19.30 -3.12
CA HIS A 134 -10.05 -18.36 -3.66
C HIS A 134 -9.10 -17.86 -2.59
N TRP A 135 -7.94 -17.39 -3.03
CA TRP A 135 -6.99 -16.73 -2.16
C TRP A 135 -7.48 -15.33 -1.79
N PHE A 136 -7.10 -14.88 -0.59
CA PHE A 136 -7.25 -13.50 -0.15
C PHE A 136 -5.91 -12.95 0.35
N VAL A 137 -5.78 -11.62 0.39
CA VAL A 137 -4.67 -10.92 1.06
C VAL A 137 -5.22 -10.12 2.24
N TYR A 138 -4.57 -10.20 3.40
CA TYR A 138 -4.91 -9.44 4.59
C TYR A 138 -3.99 -8.23 4.74
N PHE A 139 -4.49 -7.01 4.48
CA PHE A 139 -3.62 -5.82 4.47
C PHE A 139 -3.09 -5.41 5.84
N LYS A 140 -3.63 -5.93 6.96
CA LYS A 140 -3.06 -5.68 8.29
C LYS A 140 -1.66 -6.28 8.48
N THR A 141 -1.40 -7.41 7.84
CA THR A 141 -0.18 -8.20 8.08
C THR A 141 0.52 -8.64 6.79
N GLY A 142 -0.08 -8.44 5.63
CA GLY A 142 0.41 -8.96 4.35
C GLY A 142 0.23 -10.47 4.20
N TYR A 143 -0.54 -11.09 5.11
CA TYR A 143 -0.80 -12.53 5.09
C TYR A 143 -1.70 -12.92 3.91
N GLU A 144 -1.36 -14.03 3.26
CA GLU A 144 -2.20 -14.67 2.24
C GLU A 144 -2.86 -15.91 2.84
N GLY A 145 -4.17 -16.03 2.63
CA GLY A 145 -4.94 -17.19 3.05
C GLY A 145 -5.92 -17.64 1.98
N ILE A 146 -6.68 -18.68 2.29
CA ILE A 146 -7.74 -19.19 1.41
C ILE A 146 -9.10 -19.01 2.09
N SER A 147 -10.11 -18.71 1.30
CA SER A 147 -11.48 -18.60 1.77
C SER A 147 -12.42 -19.24 0.77
N GLN A 148 -13.43 -19.94 1.27
CA GLN A 148 -14.51 -20.45 0.44
C GLN A 148 -15.36 -19.28 -0.06
N ASP A 149 -15.89 -19.41 -1.27
CA ASP A 149 -16.47 -18.29 -2.00
C ASP A 149 -17.75 -17.73 -1.38
N PHE A 150 -18.38 -18.43 -0.44
CA PHE A 150 -19.69 -18.08 0.10
C PHE A 150 -19.64 -17.26 1.41
N LYS A 151 -20.51 -16.24 1.48
CA LYS A 151 -20.86 -15.47 2.69
C LYS A 151 -19.65 -15.00 3.53
N LYS A 152 -18.78 -14.23 2.89
CA LYS A 152 -17.67 -13.52 3.53
C LYS A 152 -17.63 -12.11 2.97
N ASP A 153 -17.75 -11.15 3.88
CA ASP A 153 -17.65 -9.73 3.58
C ASP A 153 -16.17 -9.36 3.50
N TYR A 154 -15.59 -9.45 2.30
CA TYR A 154 -14.20 -9.04 2.04
C TYR A 154 -14.19 -7.85 1.08
N GLU A 155 -13.16 -7.05 1.22
CA GLU A 155 -12.94 -5.86 0.44
C GLU A 155 -12.52 -6.19 -1.00
N VAL A 156 -12.67 -5.20 -1.88
CA VAL A 156 -12.42 -5.35 -3.31
C VAL A 156 -11.64 -4.17 -3.83
N ARG A 157 -10.55 -4.47 -4.55
CA ARG A 157 -9.78 -3.49 -5.33
C ARG A 157 -9.50 -4.10 -6.69
N CYS A 158 -9.92 -3.41 -7.74
CA CYS A 158 -9.76 -3.91 -9.09
C CYS A 158 -8.41 -3.50 -9.68
N VAL A 159 -7.92 -4.34 -10.58
CA VAL A 159 -6.74 -4.08 -11.42
C VAL A 159 -7.15 -4.29 -12.88
N ARG A 160 -6.47 -3.61 -13.79
CA ARG A 160 -6.52 -3.91 -15.21
C ARG A 160 -5.10 -4.12 -15.70
N ASP A 161 -4.95 -5.05 -16.64
CA ASP A 161 -3.73 -5.11 -17.43
C ASP A 161 -3.76 -3.90 -18.36
N ASP A 162 -2.90 -2.93 -18.11
CA ASP A 162 -2.62 -1.96 -19.14
C ASP A 162 -1.54 -2.60 -20.01
N SER A 163 -1.97 -3.20 -21.11
CA SER A 163 -1.14 -3.28 -22.29
C SER A 163 -0.92 -1.85 -22.80
N LEU A 164 -0.18 -1.04 -22.04
CA LEU A 164 0.43 0.12 -22.62
C LEU A 164 1.43 -0.40 -23.65
N ALA A 165 1.33 -0.02 -24.92
CA ALA A 165 0.28 0.58 -25.74
C ALA A 165 0.86 0.55 -27.16
#